data_AF-A0A0M4H6G7-F1
#
_entry.id   AF-A0A0M4H6G7-F1
#
_cell.length_a   1.000
_cell.length_b   1.000
_cell.length_c   1.000
_cell.angle_alpha   90.00
_cell.angle_beta   90.00
_cell.angle_gamma   90.00
#
_symmetry.space_group_name_H-M   'P 1'
#
loop_
_entity.id
_entity.type
_entity.pdbx_description
1 polymer ?
#
loop_
_entity_poly.entity_id
_entity_poly.type
_entity_poly.pdbx_seq_one_letter_code
_entity_poly.pdbx_strand_id
1 'polypeptide(L)'
;MLAPAQVAAGLGLEAGSYSPAMIHRAENTDDVDRLRLVRDSPAGVNHPVALLAHPRLVARCAEHESEPADRGALRAHPLPAYPGWRRLVLMLAAEPLWA
;
A
#
# COMPACT_ATOMS: atom_id res chain seq x y z
N MET A 1 17.38 -3.57 -4.31
CA MET A 1 16.71 -2.30 -4.62
C MET A 1 15.51 -2.64 -5.48
N LEU A 2 14.30 -2.19 -5.15
CA LEU A 2 13.08 -2.49 -5.92
C LEU A 2 12.71 -1.28 -6.79
N ALA A 3 12.61 -1.47 -8.10
CA ALA A 3 12.04 -0.54 -9.05
C ALA A 3 10.49 -0.64 -9.04
N PRO A 4 9.75 0.38 -9.53
CA PRO A 4 8.29 0.34 -9.67
C PRO A 4 7.76 -0.91 -10.37
N ALA A 5 8.44 -1.36 -11.43
CA ALA A 5 8.09 -2.59 -12.15
C ALA A 5 8.26 -3.86 -11.29
N GLN A 6 9.21 -3.88 -10.36
CA GLN A 6 9.41 -5.03 -9.46
C GLN A 6 8.36 -5.06 -8.34
N VAL A 7 7.88 -3.90 -7.89
CA VAL A 7 6.73 -3.81 -6.97
C VAL A 7 5.45 -4.24 -7.69
N ALA A 8 5.24 -3.76 -8.92
CA ALA A 8 4.11 -4.17 -9.75
C ALA A 8 4.09 -5.69 -9.95
N ALA A 9 5.21 -6.26 -10.43
CA ALA A 9 5.35 -7.70 -10.62
C ALA A 9 5.16 -8.49 -9.32
N GLY A 10 5.67 -8.01 -8.19
CA GLY A 10 5.49 -8.62 -6.88
C GLY A 10 4.03 -8.64 -6.40
N LEU A 11 3.18 -7.77 -6.95
CA LEU A 11 1.74 -7.70 -6.66
C LEU A 11 0.89 -8.32 -7.79
N GLY A 12 1.50 -8.86 -8.84
CA GLY A 12 0.80 -9.34 -10.04
C GLY A 12 0.12 -8.23 -10.84
N LEU A 13 0.69 -7.01 -10.80
CA LEU A 13 0.20 -5.82 -11.48
C LEU A 13 1.15 -5.41 -12.62
N GLU A 14 0.62 -4.75 -13.64
CA GLU A 14 1.42 -4.15 -14.69
C GLU A 14 1.95 -2.78 -14.24
N ALA A 15 3.15 -2.43 -14.71
CA ALA A 15 3.71 -1.12 -14.41
C ALA A 15 2.80 -0.01 -14.99
N GLY A 16 2.42 0.97 -14.18
CA GLY A 16 1.51 2.04 -14.59
C GLY A 16 0.02 1.69 -14.52
N SER A 17 -0.35 0.44 -14.21
CA SER A 17 -1.76 0.01 -14.10
C SER A 17 -2.34 0.11 -12.67
N TYR A 18 -1.68 0.85 -11.78
CA TYR A 18 -2.07 0.94 -10.37
C TYR A 18 -1.70 2.28 -9.74
N SER A 19 -2.44 2.67 -8.70
CA SER A 19 -2.15 3.85 -7.91
C SER A 19 -1.32 3.49 -6.67
N PRO A 20 -0.13 4.07 -6.46
CA PRO A 20 0.65 3.90 -5.24
C PRO A 20 0.01 4.73 -4.13
N ALA A 21 -0.22 4.10 -2.98
CA ALA A 21 -0.75 4.77 -1.80
C ALA A 21 0.16 4.50 -0.59
N MET A 22 0.16 5.43 0.36
CA MET A 22 0.86 5.26 1.63
C MET A 22 0.02 5.77 2.80
N ILE A 23 0.01 5.01 3.88
CA ILE A 23 -0.62 5.38 5.14
C ILE A 23 0.50 5.56 6.17
N HIS A 24 0.82 6.81 6.51
CA HIS A 24 1.95 7.16 7.39
C HIS A 24 1.55 7.66 8.78
N ARG A 25 0.28 7.92 9.03
CA ARG A 25 -0.16 8.43 10.34
C ARG A 25 -0.36 7.27 11.30
N ALA A 26 0.38 7.26 12.41
CA ALA A 26 0.25 6.25 13.47
C ALA A 26 -1.20 6.13 13.96
N GLU A 27 -1.88 7.27 14.06
CA GLU A 27 -3.27 7.40 14.49
C GLU A 27 -4.26 6.60 13.61
N ASN A 28 -3.94 6.37 12.32
CA ASN A 28 -4.76 5.53 11.44
C ASN A 28 -4.59 4.02 11.72
N THR A 29 -3.62 3.63 12.54
CA THR A 29 -3.33 2.22 12.91
C THR A 29 -3.58 1.93 14.39
N ASP A 30 -3.84 2.97 15.19
CA ASP A 30 -4.03 2.85 16.64
C ASP A 30 -5.47 2.47 17.00
N ASP A 31 -6.44 2.92 16.21
CA ASP A 31 -7.86 2.59 16.33
C ASP A 31 -8.28 1.60 15.23
N VAL A 32 -8.97 0.51 15.62
CA VAL A 32 -9.36 -0.58 14.72
C VAL A 32 -10.43 -0.17 13.71
N ASP A 33 -11.37 0.69 14.10
CA ASP A 33 -12.45 1.15 13.22
C ASP A 33 -11.91 2.19 12.24
N ARG A 34 -10.98 3.02 12.68
CA ARG A 34 -10.23 3.93 11.80
C ARG A 34 -9.34 3.17 10.82
N LEU A 35 -8.68 2.11 11.27
CA LEU A 35 -7.89 1.23 10.43
C LEU A 35 -8.75 0.61 9.32
N ARG A 36 -9.95 0.14 9.66
CA ARG A 36 -10.93 -0.37 8.68
C ARG A 36 -11.33 0.72 7.68
N LEU A 37 -11.73 1.89 8.16
CA LEU A 37 -12.18 3.01 7.31
C LEU A 37 -11.11 3.44 6.28
N VAL A 38 -9.87 3.57 6.74
CA VAL A 38 -8.74 4.00 5.91
C VAL A 38 -8.37 2.94 4.87
N ARG A 39 -8.66 1.65 5.13
CA ARG A 39 -8.45 0.55 4.19
C ARG A 39 -9.64 0.36 3.25
N ASP A 40 -10.86 0.57 3.71
CA ASP A 40 -12.09 0.40 2.92
C ASP A 40 -12.21 1.48 1.82
N SER A 41 -11.80 2.71 2.11
CA SER A 41 -11.85 3.83 1.16
C SER A 41 -11.13 3.52 -0.17
N PRO A 42 -9.85 3.12 -0.19
CA PRO A 42 -9.18 2.71 -1.43
C PRO A 42 -9.57 1.32 -1.92
N ALA A 43 -10.12 0.43 -1.07
CA ALA A 43 -10.59 -0.88 -1.52
C ALA A 43 -11.77 -0.79 -2.49
N GLY A 44 -12.56 0.29 -2.41
CA GLY A 44 -13.75 0.52 -3.25
C GLY A 44 -13.52 1.20 -4.60
N VAL A 45 -12.28 1.51 -4.98
CA VAL A 45 -12.00 2.14 -6.29
C VAL A 45 -11.97 1.10 -7.42
N ASN A 46 -12.27 1.56 -8.65
CA ASN A 46 -12.35 0.68 -9.83
C ASN A 46 -10.98 0.35 -10.47
N HIS A 47 -9.86 0.60 -9.78
CA HIS A 47 -8.52 0.31 -10.27
C HIS A 47 -7.60 -0.15 -9.13
N PRO A 48 -6.60 -1.00 -9.38
CA PRO A 48 -5.71 -1.49 -8.33
C PRO A 48 -4.96 -0.37 -7.58
N VAL A 49 -4.89 -0.49 -6.25
CA VAL A 49 -4.14 0.43 -5.40
C VAL A 49 -3.04 -0.34 -4.69
N ALA A 50 -1.78 -0.05 -5.02
CA ALA A 50 -0.62 -0.62 -4.35
C ALA A 50 -0.32 0.18 -3.08
N LEU A 51 -0.72 -0.35 -1.93
CA LEU A 51 -0.43 0.24 -0.64
C LEU A 51 0.95 -0.19 -0.16
N LEU A 52 1.89 0.75 -0.08
CA LEU A 52 3.15 0.51 0.61
C LEU A 52 2.89 0.49 2.11
N ALA A 53 2.73 -0.72 2.65
CA ALA A 53 2.31 -0.94 4.03
C ALA A 53 3.49 -0.81 4.99
N HIS A 54 3.34 0.04 6.00
CA HIS A 54 4.33 0.20 7.07
C HIS A 54 4.35 -1.07 7.94
N PRO A 55 5.51 -1.52 8.48
CA PRO A 55 5.56 -2.69 9.35
C PRO A 55 4.57 -2.63 10.52
N ARG A 56 4.34 -1.42 11.08
CA ARG A 56 3.30 -1.19 12.10
C ARG A 56 1.89 -1.52 11.57
N LEU A 57 1.55 -1.13 10.34
CA LEU A 57 0.24 -1.43 9.75
C LEU A 57 0.07 -2.94 9.56
N VAL A 58 1.08 -3.61 9.01
CA VAL A 58 1.07 -5.07 8.83
C VAL A 58 0.93 -5.80 10.16
N ALA A 59 1.68 -5.37 11.19
CA ALA A 59 1.60 -5.92 12.53
C ALA A 59 0.21 -5.72 13.15
N ARG A 60 -0.38 -4.52 13.02
CA ARG A 60 -1.73 -4.24 13.54
C ARG A 60 -2.80 -5.06 12.83
N CYS A 61 -2.74 -5.19 11.50
CA CYS A 61 -3.64 -6.08 10.77
C CYS A 61 -3.50 -7.55 11.23
N ALA A 62 -2.27 -8.01 11.48
CA ALA A 62 -2.01 -9.35 11.99
C ALA A 62 -2.50 -9.55 13.43
N GLU A 63 -2.34 -8.56 14.32
CA GLU A 63 -2.88 -8.56 15.70
C GLU A 63 -4.41 -8.68 15.73
N HIS A 64 -5.08 -8.21 14.68
CA HIS A 64 -6.53 -8.30 14.56
C HIS A 64 -7.02 -9.60 13.88
N GLU A 65 -6.11 -10.56 13.59
CA GLU A 65 -6.24 -11.97 13.13
C GLU A 65 -7.27 -12.33 12.03
N SER A 66 -8.17 -11.43 11.65
CA SER A 66 -9.32 -11.70 10.78
C SER A 66 -9.40 -10.76 9.57
N GLU A 67 -8.49 -9.79 9.47
CA GLU A 67 -8.50 -8.79 8.42
C GLU A 67 -7.25 -8.91 7.54
N PRO A 68 -7.34 -9.53 6.35
CA PRO A 68 -6.21 -9.64 5.43
C PRO A 68 -5.73 -8.24 5.05
N ALA A 69 -4.44 -8.00 4.88
CA ALA A 69 -3.92 -6.67 4.52
C ALA A 69 -4.42 -6.20 3.14
N ASP A 70 -4.60 -7.13 2.22
CA ASP A 70 -5.24 -6.94 0.91
C ASP A 70 -6.75 -6.88 1.05
N ARG A 71 -7.42 -6.01 0.27
CA ARG A 71 -8.87 -5.83 0.34
C ARG A 71 -9.42 -5.14 -0.91
N GLY A 72 -10.39 -5.74 -1.60
CA GLY A 72 -10.97 -5.15 -2.81
C GLY A 72 -9.89 -4.82 -3.86
N ALA A 73 -9.79 -3.56 -4.24
CA ALA A 73 -8.73 -3.05 -5.13
C ALA A 73 -7.36 -2.86 -4.46
N LEU A 74 -7.30 -2.89 -3.12
CA LEU A 74 -6.08 -2.69 -2.34
C LEU A 74 -5.18 -3.92 -2.38
N ARG A 75 -3.91 -3.71 -2.71
CA ARG A 75 -2.82 -4.69 -2.65
C ARG A 75 -1.73 -4.15 -1.75
N ALA A 76 -1.47 -4.80 -0.63
CA ALA A 76 -0.45 -4.40 0.33
C ALA A 76 0.91 -4.94 -0.09
N HIS A 77 1.89 -4.05 -0.22
CA HIS A 77 3.29 -4.40 -0.41
C HIS A 77 4.09 -3.93 0.81
N PRO A 78 4.92 -4.77 1.44
CA PRO A 78 5.73 -4.35 2.57
C PRO A 78 6.69 -3.21 2.18
N LEU A 79 6.77 -2.19 3.02
CA LEU A 79 7.73 -1.09 2.85
C LEU A 79 9.17 -1.62 3.05
N PRO A 80 10.09 -1.40 2.10
CA PRO A 80 11.50 -1.72 2.32
C PRO A 80 12.10 -0.83 3.41
N ALA A 81 13.10 -1.36 4.13
CA ALA A 81 13.80 -0.62 5.18
C ALA A 81 14.45 0.67 4.66
N TYR A 82 14.68 1.64 5.56
CA TYR A 82 15.37 2.88 5.23
C TYR A 82 16.79 2.62 4.69
N PRO A 83 17.26 3.35 3.64
CA PRO A 83 16.61 4.46 2.92
C PRO A 83 15.69 4.03 1.75
N GLY A 84 15.48 2.72 1.56
CA GLY A 84 14.83 2.14 0.39
C GLY A 84 13.40 2.64 0.13
N TRP A 85 12.60 2.89 1.16
CA TRP A 85 11.23 3.34 0.94
C TRP A 85 11.13 4.76 0.39
N ARG A 86 11.96 5.72 0.85
CA ARG A 86 11.91 7.11 0.36
C ARG A 86 12.13 7.17 -1.14
N ARG A 87 13.10 6.38 -1.61
CA ARG A 87 13.44 6.27 -3.02
C ARG A 87 12.31 5.61 -3.81
N LEU A 88 11.71 4.56 -3.29
CA LEU A 88 10.61 3.86 -3.94
C LEU A 88 9.41 4.79 -4.17
N VAL A 89 9.07 5.61 -3.17
CA VAL A 89 7.98 6.59 -3.27
C VAL A 89 8.24 7.63 -4.34
N LEU A 90 9.45 8.19 -4.37
CA LEU A 90 9.83 9.16 -5.40
C LEU A 90 9.75 8.56 -6.81
N MET A 91 10.12 7.27 -6.97
CA MET A 91 10.02 6.59 -8.26
C MET A 91 8.57 6.30 -8.67
N LEU A 92 7.71 5.94 -7.71
CA LEU A 92 6.28 5.68 -7.97
C LEU A 92 5.48 6.96 -8.26
N ALA A 93 5.88 8.10 -7.65
CA ALA A 93 5.23 9.39 -7.86
C ALA A 93 5.74 10.13 -9.11
N ALA A 94 6.86 9.70 -9.71
CA ALA A 94 7.46 10.34 -10.87
C ALA A 94 6.83 9.90 -12.21
N GLU A 95 6.10 8.79 -12.24
CA GLU A 95 5.37 8.33 -13.42
C GLU A 95 3.92 8.85 -13.35
N PRO A 96 3.41 9.55 -14.39
CA PRO A 96 2.04 10.06 -14.39
C PRO A 96 1.06 8.88 -14.50
N LEU A 97 0.22 8.71 -13.48
CA LEU A 97 -0.69 7.56 -13.35
C LEU A 97 -2.11 7.80 -13.86
N TRP A 98 -2.27 8.73 -14.80
CA TRP A 98 -3.53 8.92 -15.51
C TRP A 98 -3.25 9.60 -16.85
N ALA A 99 -3.42 8.84 -17.93
CA ALA A 99 -3.62 9.32 -19.29
C ALA A 99 -4.84 8.60 -19.86
#